data_AF-A0AAV4F8M5-F1
#
_entry.id   AF-A0AAV4F8M5-F1
#
_cell.length_a   1.000
_cell.length_b   1.000
_cell.length_c   1.000
_cell.angle_alpha   90.00
_cell.angle_beta   90.00
_cell.angle_gamma   90.00
#
_symmetry.space_group_name_H-M   'P 1'
#
loop_
_entity.id
_entity.type
_entity.pdbx_description
1 polymer ?
#
loop_
_entity_poly.entity_id
_entity_poly.type
_entity_poly.pdbx_seq_one_letter_code
_entity_poly.pdbx_strand_id
1 'polypeptide(L)'
;MPRISEVDRHRALGLLQACLPISEVSLRMNVNRTTIVRLRQRLHETDTEHAAWDRIQWRSVVFSDESRFCIDHADGRVRVWRRSGERYLADCVREHNRWSGASFDGTSMCCCTGSPRGAHTSLAGACLDL
;
A
#
# COMPACT_ATOMS: atom_id res chain seq x y z
N MET A 1 -20.46 16.75 -2.26
CA MET A 1 -19.51 15.99 -3.11
C MET A 1 -19.89 16.16 -4.58
N PRO A 2 -18.94 16.23 -5.54
CA PRO A 2 -19.30 16.28 -6.96
C PRO A 2 -20.13 15.04 -7.31
N ARG A 3 -21.17 15.20 -8.15
CA ARG A 3 -22.11 14.12 -8.55
C ARG A 3 -21.49 13.11 -9.52
N ILE A 4 -20.21 12.78 -9.34
CA ILE A 4 -19.45 11.81 -10.14
C ILE A 4 -19.42 10.49 -9.40
N SER A 5 -19.45 9.37 -10.13
CA SER A 5 -19.37 8.05 -9.50
C SER A 5 -18.04 7.89 -8.78
N GLU A 6 -18.02 7.09 -7.70
CA GLU A 6 -16.80 6.85 -6.93
C GLU A 6 -15.69 6.24 -7.79
N VAL A 7 -16.05 5.34 -8.71
CA VAL A 7 -15.10 4.72 -9.65
C VAL A 7 -14.51 5.75 -10.60
N ASP A 8 -15.35 6.66 -11.13
CA ASP A 8 -14.89 7.69 -12.05
C ASP A 8 -14.03 8.74 -11.35
N ARG A 9 -14.31 9.02 -10.07
CA ARG A 9 -13.44 9.85 -9.22
C ARG A 9 -12.04 9.23 -9.10
N HIS A 10 -11.94 7.96 -8.74
CA HIS A 10 -10.64 7.29 -8.59
C HIS A 10 -9.85 7.25 -9.90
N ARG A 11 -10.53 6.95 -11.00
CA ARG A 11 -9.92 6.98 -12.34
C ARG A 11 -9.42 8.39 -12.70
N ALA A 12 -10.24 9.42 -12.50
CA ALA A 12 -9.85 10.81 -12.78
C ALA A 12 -8.64 11.24 -11.93
N LEU A 13 -8.61 10.88 -10.64
CA LEU A 13 -7.47 11.15 -9.76
C LEU A 13 -6.19 10.45 -10.25
N GLY A 14 -6.28 9.17 -10.63
CA GLY A 14 -5.13 8.44 -11.18
C GLY A 14 -4.59 9.07 -12.47
N LEU A 15 -5.47 9.56 -13.35
CA LEU A 15 -5.06 10.25 -14.57
C LEU A 15 -4.41 11.62 -14.27
N LEU A 16 -4.93 12.36 -13.28
CA LEU A 16 -4.33 13.63 -12.83
C LEU A 16 -2.96 13.41 -12.18
N GLN A 17 -2.77 12.34 -11.41
CA GLN A 17 -1.50 11.94 -10.81
C GLN A 17 -0.48 11.46 -11.87
N ALA A 18 -0.96 10.87 -12.97
CA ALA A 18 -0.14 10.52 -14.14
C ALA A 18 0.24 11.73 -15.02
N CYS A 19 0.07 12.96 -14.53
CA CYS A 19 0.38 14.22 -15.22
C CYS A 19 -0.36 14.43 -16.55
N LEU A 20 -1.52 13.78 -16.75
CA LEU A 20 -2.34 14.05 -17.93
C LEU A 20 -2.99 15.44 -17.83
N PRO A 21 -3.05 16.20 -18.94
CA PRO A 21 -3.66 17.52 -18.91
C PRO A 21 -5.17 17.39 -18.68
N ILE A 22 -5.74 18.38 -17.98
CA ILE A 22 -7.16 18.40 -17.58
C ILE A 22 -8.09 18.25 -18.80
N SER A 23 -7.70 18.76 -19.97
CA SER A 23 -8.41 18.59 -21.23
C SER A 23 -8.50 17.12 -21.66
N GLU A 24 -7.41 16.38 -21.55
CA GLU A 24 -7.35 14.96 -21.92
C GLU A 24 -8.18 14.10 -20.96
N VAL A 25 -8.10 14.40 -19.65
CA VAL A 25 -8.91 13.71 -18.63
C VAL A 25 -10.41 13.95 -18.86
N SER A 26 -10.79 15.19 -19.19
CA SER A 26 -12.16 15.59 -19.51
C SER A 26 -12.69 14.84 -20.74
N LEU A 27 -11.88 14.74 -21.80
CA LEU A 27 -12.24 14.02 -23.03
C LEU A 27 -12.34 12.51 -22.79
N ARG A 28 -11.33 11.90 -22.18
CA ARG A 28 -11.25 10.45 -21.97
C ARG A 28 -12.34 9.92 -21.04
N MET A 29 -12.78 10.74 -20.08
CA MET A 29 -13.83 10.37 -19.15
C MET A 29 -15.22 10.91 -19.53
N ASN A 30 -15.31 11.71 -20.61
CA ASN A 30 -16.53 12.41 -21.02
C ASN A 30 -17.17 13.21 -19.86
N VAL A 31 -16.33 13.89 -19.07
CA VAL A 31 -16.75 14.69 -17.91
C VAL A 31 -16.45 16.16 -18.18
N ASN A 32 -17.32 17.07 -17.75
CA ASN A 32 -17.09 18.51 -17.92
C ASN A 32 -15.76 18.96 -17.29
N ARG A 33 -14.99 19.77 -18.03
CA ARG A 33 -13.70 20.32 -17.60
C ARG A 33 -13.75 21.00 -16.24
N THR A 34 -14.82 21.73 -15.93
CA THR A 34 -15.01 22.40 -14.64
C THR A 34 -15.10 21.42 -13.47
N THR A 35 -15.68 20.24 -13.69
CA THR A 35 -15.75 19.17 -12.68
C THR A 35 -14.36 18.63 -12.37
N ILE A 36 -13.51 18.42 -13.40
CA ILE A 36 -12.13 17.95 -13.22
C ILE A 36 -11.26 19.01 -12.52
N VAL A 37 -11.44 20.30 -12.87
CA VAL A 37 -10.76 21.41 -12.17
C VAL A 37 -11.14 21.45 -10.69
N ARG A 38 -12.44 21.37 -10.38
CA ARG A 38 -12.93 21.34 -8.99
C ARG A 38 -12.42 20.12 -8.22
N LEU A 39 -12.30 18.98 -8.88
CA LEU A 39 -11.74 17.76 -8.27
C LEU A 39 -10.26 17.95 -7.91
N ARG A 40 -9.46 18.50 -8.82
CA ARG A 40 -8.04 18.81 -8.58
C ARG A 40 -7.86 19.84 -7.46
N GLN A 41 -8.67 20.89 -7.47
CA GLN A 41 -8.66 21.93 -6.44
C GLN A 41 -8.92 21.34 -5.05
N ARG A 42 -9.98 20.54 -4.91
CA ARG A 42 -10.33 19.90 -3.64
C ARG A 42 -9.26 18.91 -3.16
N LEU A 43 -8.63 18.17 -4.08
CA LEU A 43 -7.51 17.29 -3.74
C LEU A 43 -6.35 18.11 -3.16
N HIS A 44 -5.99 19.22 -3.81
CA HIS A 44 -4.93 20.09 -3.33
C HIS A 44 -5.27 20.70 -1.96
N GLU A 45 -6.50 21.17 -1.77
CA GLU A 45 -6.98 21.68 -0.48
C GLU A 45 -6.80 20.64 0.63
N THR A 46 -7.30 19.41 0.43
CA THR A 46 -7.14 18.33 1.43
C THR A 46 -5.68 17.95 1.69
N ASP A 47 -4.83 17.99 0.67
CA ASP A 47 -3.41 17.69 0.80
C ASP A 47 -2.69 18.79 1.61
N THR A 48 -3.01 20.06 1.34
CA THR A 48 -2.44 21.19 2.09
C THR A 48 -2.93 21.26 3.53
N GLU A 49 -4.21 20.97 3.78
CA GLU A 49 -4.79 20.96 5.12
C GLU A 49 -4.12 19.89 5.99
N HIS A 50 -3.94 18.68 5.47
CA HIS A 50 -3.28 17.60 6.19
C HIS A 50 -1.76 17.76 6.26
N ALA A 51 -1.11 18.36 5.26
CA ALA A 51 0.32 18.67 5.32
C ALA A 51 0.66 19.70 6.41
N ALA A 52 -0.29 20.57 6.76
CA ALA A 52 -0.15 21.53 7.85
C ALA A 52 -0.40 20.94 9.25
N TRP A 53 -0.77 19.66 9.36
CA TRP A 53 -1.06 19.04 10.65
C TRP A 53 0.19 18.74 11.46
N ASP A 54 0.15 19.10 12.74
CA ASP A 54 1.18 18.75 13.71
C ASP A 54 1.10 17.27 14.12
N ARG A 55 2.20 16.73 14.64
CA ARG A 55 2.32 15.31 15.04
C ARG A 55 1.27 14.89 16.07
N ILE A 56 0.82 15.82 16.92
CA ILE A 56 -0.25 15.55 17.90
C ILE A 56 -1.59 15.35 17.20
N GLN A 57 -1.87 16.12 16.15
CA GLN A 57 -3.09 15.99 15.36
C GLN A 57 -3.12 14.65 14.62
N TRP A 58 -2.00 14.27 13.97
CA TRP A 58 -1.84 12.94 13.38
C TRP A 58 -2.03 11.79 14.36
N ARG A 59 -1.66 11.98 15.63
CA ARG A 59 -1.81 10.96 16.69
C ARG A 59 -3.26 10.71 17.09
N SER A 60 -4.15 11.66 16.82
CA SER A 60 -5.58 11.54 17.09
C SER A 60 -6.34 10.85 15.95
N VAL A 61 -5.72 10.69 14.78
CA VAL A 61 -6.32 10.00 13.63
C VAL A 61 -6.22 8.50 13.83
N VAL A 62 -7.36 7.84 13.91
CA VAL A 62 -7.46 6.38 13.91
C VAL A 62 -7.59 5.92 12.46
N PHE A 63 -6.57 5.23 11.96
CA PHE A 63 -6.62 4.57 10.66
C PHE A 63 -7.17 3.14 10.84
N SER A 64 -8.15 2.79 10.03
CA SER A 64 -8.67 1.42 9.90
C SER A 64 -8.64 1.04 8.44
N ASP A 65 -7.76 0.10 8.07
CA ASP A 65 -7.78 -0.56 6.78
C ASP A 65 -8.14 -2.04 6.96
N GLU A 66 -8.82 -2.60 5.96
CA GLU A 66 -9.01 -4.04 5.85
C GLU A 66 -7.93 -4.57 4.90
N SER A 67 -6.91 -5.20 5.47
CA SER A 67 -5.87 -5.88 4.71
C SER A 67 -6.10 -7.39 4.75
N ARG A 68 -6.12 -8.02 3.58
CA ARG A 68 -6.18 -9.48 3.45
C ARG A 68 -4.77 -10.03 3.46
N PHE A 69 -4.41 -10.75 4.52
CA PHE A 69 -3.14 -11.45 4.59
C PHE A 69 -3.30 -12.88 4.07
N CYS A 70 -2.60 -13.21 2.99
CA CYS A 70 -2.46 -14.59 2.56
C CYS A 70 -1.48 -15.29 3.51
N ILE A 71 -1.98 -16.22 4.32
CA ILE A 71 -1.14 -17.04 5.21
C ILE A 71 -0.27 -18.01 4.39
N ASP A 72 -0.78 -18.45 3.25
CA ASP A 72 -0.05 -19.29 2.33
C ASP A 72 0.77 -18.44 1.34
N HIS A 73 2.03 -18.83 1.14
CA HIS A 73 2.82 -18.29 0.05
C HIS A 73 2.11 -18.52 -1.29
N ALA A 74 2.11 -17.51 -2.18
CA ALA A 74 1.48 -17.58 -3.50
C ALA A 74 1.96 -18.78 -4.34
N ASP A 75 3.14 -19.33 -4.01
CA ASP A 75 3.72 -20.50 -4.66
C ASP A 75 3.12 -21.84 -4.21
N GLY A 76 2.25 -21.86 -3.18
CA GLY A 76 1.64 -23.08 -2.63
C GLY A 76 2.65 -24.04 -1.98
N ARG A 77 3.90 -23.60 -1.79
CA ARG A 77 4.99 -24.41 -1.23
C ARG A 77 5.15 -24.13 0.26
N VAL A 78 4.86 -25.16 1.06
CA VAL A 78 5.14 -25.15 2.50
C VAL A 78 6.64 -25.41 2.70
N ARG A 79 7.31 -24.55 3.48
CA ARG A 79 8.71 -24.79 3.89
C ARG A 79 8.72 -25.89 4.94
N VAL A 80 9.49 -26.95 4.69
CA VAL A 80 9.66 -28.09 5.60
C VAL A 80 11.15 -28.31 5.83
N TRP A 81 11.57 -28.49 7.08
CA TRP A 81 12.93 -28.87 7.43
C TRP A 81 13.17 -30.34 7.05
N ARG A 82 14.25 -30.64 6.32
CA ARG A 82 14.56 -32.00 5.81
C ARG A 82 16.03 -32.31 5.93
N ARG A 83 16.37 -33.61 5.99
CA ARG A 83 17.76 -34.08 5.85
C ARG A 83 18.13 -34.16 4.36
N SER A 84 19.44 -34.11 4.07
CA SER A 84 19.95 -34.21 2.69
C SER A 84 19.53 -35.55 2.07
N GLY A 85 18.92 -35.53 0.89
CA GLY A 85 18.50 -36.73 0.14
C GLY A 85 17.00 -37.08 0.19
N GLU A 86 16.22 -36.48 1.08
CA GLU A 86 14.80 -36.83 1.31
C GLU A 86 13.80 -36.00 0.46
N ARG A 87 14.28 -35.36 -0.63
CA ARG A 87 13.45 -34.42 -1.41
C ARG A 87 12.24 -35.08 -2.09
N TYR A 88 12.40 -36.33 -2.54
CA TYR A 88 11.42 -37.03 -3.38
C TYR A 88 10.77 -38.24 -2.70
N LEU A 89 10.94 -38.39 -1.37
CA LEU A 89 10.20 -39.42 -0.63
C LEU A 89 8.70 -39.09 -0.64
N ALA A 90 7.86 -40.10 -0.82
CA ALA A 90 6.40 -39.94 -0.88
C ALA A 90 5.85 -39.23 0.38
N ASP A 91 6.40 -39.56 1.56
CA ASP A 91 6.06 -38.91 2.84
C ASP A 91 6.42 -37.42 2.88
N CYS A 92 7.29 -36.98 1.97
CA CYS A 92 7.79 -35.62 1.87
C CYS A 92 7.19 -34.86 0.67
N VAL A 93 6.23 -35.43 -0.06
CA VAL A 93 5.54 -34.77 -1.18
C VAL A 93 4.05 -34.69 -0.83
N ARG A 94 3.59 -33.51 -0.43
CA ARG A 94 2.17 -33.26 -0.14
C ARG A 94 1.55 -32.46 -1.27
N GLU A 95 0.48 -32.99 -1.86
CA GLU A 95 -0.32 -32.25 -2.84
C GLU A 95 -1.01 -31.07 -2.17
N HIS A 96 -0.98 -29.90 -2.82
CA HIS A 96 -1.63 -28.69 -2.33
C HIS A 96 -2.69 -28.23 -3.33
N ASN A 97 -3.93 -28.14 -2.88
CA ASN A 97 -5.02 -27.53 -3.66
C ASN A 97 -5.00 -26.01 -3.43
N ARG A 98 -4.93 -25.24 -4.53
CA ARG A 98 -4.84 -23.76 -4.53
C ARG A 98 -5.98 -23.05 -3.79
N TRP A 99 -7.04 -23.74 -3.39
CA TRP A 99 -8.28 -23.15 -2.87
C TRP A 99 -8.46 -23.27 -1.35
N SER A 100 -7.58 -23.96 -0.61
CA SER A 100 -7.76 -24.17 0.83
C SER A 100 -6.92 -23.23 1.71
N GLY A 101 -6.45 -22.10 1.17
CA GLY A 101 -5.65 -21.16 1.92
C GLY A 101 -6.51 -20.37 2.89
N ALA A 102 -6.18 -20.44 4.18
CA ALA A 102 -6.82 -19.62 5.18
C ALA A 102 -6.44 -18.15 4.94
N SER A 103 -7.45 -17.31 4.77
CA SER A 103 -7.32 -15.85 4.71
C SER A 103 -7.75 -15.33 6.08
N PHE A 104 -6.90 -14.56 6.75
CA PHE A 104 -7.33 -13.82 7.92
C PHE A 104 -7.74 -12.41 7.49
N ASP A 105 -9.03 -12.12 7.64
CA ASP A 105 -9.58 -10.77 7.55
C ASP A 105 -9.53 -10.18 8.98
N GLY A 106 -8.42 -9.52 9.32
CA GLY A 106 -8.25 -8.86 10.61
C GLY A 106 -8.30 -7.35 10.46
N THR A 107 -9.23 -6.68 11.17
CA THR A 107 -9.19 -5.22 11.30
C THR A 107 -8.00 -4.83 12.19
N SER A 108 -6.97 -4.24 11.59
CA SER A 108 -5.82 -3.73 12.34
C SER A 108 -6.01 -2.25 12.64
N MET A 109 -5.83 -1.86 13.91
CA MET A 109 -5.83 -0.47 14.33
C MET A 109 -4.39 -0.05 14.63
N CYS A 110 -3.84 0.84 13.80
CA CYS A 110 -2.49 1.34 13.96
C CYS A 110 -2.53 2.82 14.36
N CYS A 111 -1.95 3.15 15.52
CA CYS A 111 -1.70 4.52 15.93
C CYS A 111 -0.22 4.88 15.70
N CYS A 112 0.05 6.01 15.03
CA CYS A 112 1.40 6.45 14.73
C CYS A 112 2.14 6.85 16.03
N THR A 113 2.90 5.93 16.60
CA THR A 113 3.88 6.24 17.65
C THR A 113 5.19 6.63 16.97
N GLY A 114 5.41 7.94 16.82
CA GLY A 114 6.63 8.46 16.21
C GLY A 114 7.87 8.07 17.02
N SER A 115 8.67 7.14 16.49
CA SER A 115 10.03 6.86 16.96
C SER A 115 11.03 7.78 16.21
N PRO A 116 11.99 8.44 16.90
CA PRO A 116 12.84 9.46 16.29
C PRO A 116 13.83 8.85 15.29
N ARG A 117 13.87 9.39 14.07
CA ARG A 117 14.98 9.18 13.12
C ARG A 117 16.22 9.91 13.66
N GLY A 118 17.35 9.22 13.79
CA GLY A 118 18.63 9.88 14.05
C GLY A 118 19.75 8.95 14.54
N ALA A 119 20.29 8.11 13.68
CA ALA A 119 21.68 7.65 13.81
C ALA A 119 22.29 7.54 12.41
N HIS A 120 23.10 8.54 12.07
CA HIS A 120 24.03 8.50 10.95
C HIS A 120 24.96 7.29 11.10
N THR A 121 24.89 6.31 10.21
CA THR A 121 26.04 5.44 9.96
C THR A 121 26.86 6.07 8.84
N SER A 122 27.77 6.96 9.25
CA SER A 122 28.93 7.36 8.47
C SER A 122 29.76 6.11 8.17
N LEU A 123 29.78 5.66 6.91
CA LEU A 123 30.77 4.72 6.41
C LEU A 123 32.07 5.51 6.18
N ALA A 124 32.81 5.77 7.26
CA ALA A 124 34.21 6.15 7.21
C ALA A 124 35.04 4.90 7.54
N GLY A 125 35.99 4.58 6.65
CA GLY A 125 36.88 3.44 6.81
C GLY A 125 37.94 3.64 7.90
N ALA A 126 38.36 2.51 8.47
CA ALA A 126 39.67 2.21 9.06
C ALA A 126 39.65 0.69 9.35
N CYS A 127 40.39 -0.11 8.59
CA CYS A 127 41.76 -0.54 8.87
C CYS A 127 41.91 -1.50 10.07
N LEU A 128 42.50 -2.66 9.73
CA LEU A 128 43.48 -3.47 10.47
C LEU A 128 43.02 -4.56 11.46
N ASP A 129 43.52 -5.76 11.13
CA ASP A 129 44.16 -6.78 11.98
C ASP A 129 43.33 -7.59 13.00
N LEU A 130 42.93 -8.80 12.60
CA LEU A 130 43.63 -10.09 12.90
C LEU A 130 42.82 -11.29 12.38
#